data_AF-A0A549YFX5-F1
#
_entry.id   AF-A0A549YFX5-F1
#
_cell.length_a   1.000
_cell.length_b   1.000
_cell.length_c   1.000
_cell.angle_alpha   90.00
_cell.angle_beta   90.00
_cell.angle_gamma   90.00
#
_symmetry.space_group_name_H-M   'P 1'
#
loop_
_entity.id
_entity.type
_entity.pdbx_description
1 polymer ?
#
loop_
_entity_poly.entity_id
_entity_poly.type
_entity_poly.pdbx_seq_one_letter_code
_entity_poly.pdbx_strand_id
1 'polypeptide(L)' 'MILFVEILRAVASVLLIISSGFYLRHLEKTKKQRKLASLEFVMYFTIQFAFILFAISLLIAVFF' A
#
# COMPACT_ATOMS: atom_id res chain seq x y z
N MET A 1 -13.56 5.95 -24.20
CA MET A 1 -12.79 6.90 -23.37
C MET A 1 -12.84 6.54 -21.88
N ILE A 2 -14.03 6.30 -21.30
CA ILE A 2 -14.20 5.95 -19.87
C ILE A 2 -13.58 4.58 -19.52
N LEU A 3 -13.81 3.54 -20.34
CA LEU A 3 -13.27 2.19 -20.11
C LEU A 3 -11.73 2.17 -19.96
N PHE A 4 -11.02 2.94 -20.80
CA PHE A 4 -9.56 3.00 -20.73
C PHE A 4 -9.07 3.64 -19.42
N VAL A 5 -9.76 4.68 -18.94
CA VAL A 5 -9.46 5.33 -17.67
C VAL A 5 -9.68 4.35 -16.50
N GLU A 6 -10.75 3.56 -16.54
CA GLU A 6 -11.02 2.55 -15.51
C GLU A 6 -9.97 1.44 -15.48
N ILE A 7 -9.57 0.92 -16.64
CA ILE A 7 -8.50 -0.09 -16.76
C ILE A 7 -7.19 0.49 -16.23
N LEU A 8 -6.83 1.71 -16.65
CA LEU A 8 -5.60 2.36 -16.21
C LEU A 8 -5.61 2.59 -14.70
N ARG A 9 -6.74 3.02 -14.14
CA ARG A 9 -6.91 3.18 -12.68
C ARG A 9 -6.71 1.84 -11.97
N ALA A 10 -7.34 0.77 -12.44
CA ALA A 10 -7.20 -0.56 -11.85
C ALA A 10 -5.74 -1.03 -11.86
N VAL A 11 -5.06 -0.92 -13.01
CA VAL A 11 -3.64 -1.28 -13.14
C VAL A 11 -2.76 -0.42 -12.21
N ALA A 12 -2.98 0.89 -12.15
CA ALA A 12 -2.24 1.78 -11.27
C ALA A 12 -2.45 1.43 -9.79
N SER A 13 -3.68 1.13 -9.37
CA SER A 13 -3.99 0.69 -8.01
C SER A 13 -3.28 -0.63 -7.67
N VAL A 14 -3.30 -1.62 -8.56
CA VAL A 14 -2.59 -2.89 -8.37
C VAL A 14 -1.08 -2.67 -8.26
N LEU A 15 -0.49 -1.84 -9.13
CA LEU A 15 0.93 -1.52 -9.07
C LEU A 15 1.30 -0.80 -7.77
N LEU A 16 0.47 0.12 -7.29
CA LEU A 16 0.67 0.81 -6.01
C LEU A 16 0.64 -0.16 -4.83
N ILE A 17 -0.32 -1.09 -4.81
CA ILE A 17 -0.44 -2.11 -3.76
C ILE A 17 0.83 -2.99 -3.74
N ILE A 18 1.24 -3.48 -4.91
CA ILE A 18 2.41 -4.37 -5.03
C ILE A 18 3.70 -3.63 -4.65
N SER A 19 3.94 -2.44 -5.20
CA SER A 19 5.14 -1.64 -4.91
C SER A 19 5.20 -1.22 -3.44
N SER A 20 4.08 -0.83 -2.84
CA SER A 20 3.98 -0.51 -1.41
C SER A 20 4.30 -1.72 -0.54
N GLY A 21 3.86 -2.92 -0.94
CA GLY A 21 4.19 -4.17 -0.25
C GLY A 21 5.69 -4.50 -0.28
N PHE A 22 6.33 -4.34 -1.45
CA PHE A 22 7.78 -4.48 -1.56
C PHE A 22 8.54 -3.46 -0.72
N TYR A 23 8.09 -2.21 -0.73
CA TYR A 23 8.72 -1.15 0.05
C TYR A 23 8.53 -1.36 1.56
N LEU A 24 7.35 -1.81 2.00
CA LEU A 24 7.11 -2.19 3.39
C LEU A 24 8.07 -3.31 3.82
N ARG A 25 8.23 -4.35 3.00
CA ARG A 25 9.18 -5.44 3.28
C ARG A 25 10.62 -4.94 3.35
N HIS A 26 10.98 -3.96 2.52
CA HIS A 26 12.29 -3.30 2.61
C HIS A 26 12.44 -2.56 3.95
N LEU A 27 11.45 -1.75 4.35
CA LEU A 27 11.46 -1.06 5.64
C LEU A 27 11.54 -2.02 6.83
N GLU A 28 10.85 -3.16 6.79
CA GLU A 28 10.93 -4.17 7.85
C GLU A 28 12.33 -4.79 7.97
N LYS A 29 12.98 -5.07 6.83
CA LYS A 29 14.37 -5.54 6.83
C LYS A 29 15.30 -4.47 7.38
N THR A 30 15.14 -3.23 6.93
CA THR A 30 15.94 -2.10 7.41
C THR A 30 15.75 -1.88 8.91
N LYS A 31 14.52 -1.96 9.42
CA LYS A 31 14.18 -1.85 10.85
C LYS A 31 14.83 -2.95 11.71
N LYS A 32 15.01 -4.15 11.15
CA LYS A 32 15.70 -5.25 11.84
C LYS A 32 17.21 -5.05 11.90
N GLN A 33 17.80 -4.39 10.90
CA GLN A 33 19.24 -4.15 10.82
C GLN A 33 19.67 -2.86 11.54
N ARG A 34 18.83 -1.82 11.50
CA ARG A 34 19.07 -0.52 12.12
C ARG A 34 17.77 0.16 12.51
N LYS A 35 17.86 1.21 13.31
CA LYS A 35 16.72 2.11 13.55
C LYS A 35 16.31 2.80 12.24
N LEU A 36 15.01 2.85 11.97
CA LEU A 36 14.46 3.61 10.84
C LEU A 36 14.67 5.11 11.08
N ALA A 37 15.01 5.83 10.01
CA ALA A 37 15.00 7.29 10.02
C ALA A 37 13.55 7.79 10.20
N SER A 38 13.37 9.04 10.67
CA SER A 38 12.03 9.58 10.92
C SER A 38 11.12 9.51 9.69
N LEU A 39 11.64 9.78 8.49
CA LEU A 39 10.87 9.67 7.24
C LEU A 39 10.50 8.22 6.89
N GLU A 40 11.43 7.29 7.04
CA GLU A 40 11.19 5.85 6.84
C GLU A 40 10.12 5.32 7.80
N PHE A 41 10.14 5.82 9.04
CA PHE A 41 9.16 5.47 10.06
C PHE A 41 7.77 6.01 9.72
N VAL A 42 7.66 7.27 9.26
CA VAL A 42 6.38 7.82 8.79
C VAL A 42 5.83 6.98 7.64
N MET A 43 6.65 6.68 6.63
CA MET A 43 6.23 5.84 5.50
C MET A 43 5.83 4.43 5.91
N TYR A 44 6.51 3.84 6.91
CA TYR A 44 6.14 2.55 7.48
C TYR A 44 4.70 2.55 8.00
N PHE A 45 4.33 3.55 8.81
CA PHE A 45 2.96 3.67 9.31
C PHE A 45 1.97 4.00 8.20
N THR A 46 2.30 4.94 7.31
CA THR A 46 1.41 5.33 6.20
C THR A 46 1.03 4.13 5.34
N ILE A 47 1.99 3.27 4.99
CA ILE A 47 1.71 2.08 4.17
C ILE A 47 0.84 1.07 4.93
N GLN A 48 1.09 0.86 6.23
CA GLN A 48 0.24 -0.01 7.05
C GLN A 48 -1.20 0.50 7.15
N PHE A 49 -1.38 1.80 7.44
CA PHE A 49 -2.70 2.42 7.47
C PHE A 49 -3.40 2.31 6.12
N ALA A 50 -2.69 2.54 5.02
CA ALA A 50 -3.24 2.39 3.68
C ALA A 50 -3.72 0.95 3.41
N PHE A 51 -2.94 -0.07 3.80
CA PHE A 51 -3.37 -1.46 3.66
C PHE A 51 -4.57 -1.82 4.53
N ILE A 52 -4.66 -1.30 5.76
CA ILE A 52 -5.82 -1.51 6.63
C ILE A 52 -7.07 -0.90 6.00
N LEU A 53 -6.99 0.36 5.54
CA LEU A 53 -8.11 1.03 4.88
C LEU A 53 -8.51 0.32 3.58
N PHE A 54 -7.53 -0.17 2.82
CA PHE A 54 -7.80 -0.95 1.61
C PHE A 54 -8.51 -2.27 1.95
N ALA A 55 -8.08 -2.98 2.99
CA ALA A 55 -8.74 -4.20 3.45
C ALA A 55 -10.17 -3.94 3.93
N ILE A 56 -10.40 -2.87 4.70
CA ILE A 56 -11.75 -2.47 5.14
C ILE A 56 -12.63 -2.15 3.93
N SER A 57 -12.12 -1.38 2.95
CA SER A 57 -12.84 -1.07 1.71
C SER A 57 -13.23 -2.34 0.94
N LEU A 58 -12.32 -3.31 0.85
CA LEU A 58 -12.59 -4.60 0.20
C LEU A 58 -13.64 -5.42 0.96
N LEU A 59 -13.56 -5.46 2.29
CA LEU A 59 -14.57 -6.13 3.11
C LEU A 59 -15.95 -5.52 2.92
N ILE A 60 -16.05 -4.18 2.93
CA ILE A 60 -17.31 -3.48 2.66
C ILE A 60 -17.83 -3.87 1.27
N ALA A 61 -17.00 -3.80 0.23
CA ALA A 61 -17.39 -4.11 -1.14
C ALA A 61 -17.83 -5.57 -1.36
N VAL A 62 -17.39 -6.50 -0.52
CA VAL A 62 -17.72 -7.93 -0.63
C VAL A 62 -18.93 -8.33 0.24
N PHE A 63 -19.08 -7.72 1.41
CA PHE A 63 -20.08 -8.14 2.42
C PHE A 63 -21.30 -7.23 2.56
N PHE A 64 -21.25 -6.00 2.03
CA PHE A 64 -22.36 -5.03 2.06
C PHE A 64 -22.69 -4.56 0.65
#